data_AF-A0A2N7LBE6-F1
#
_entry.id   AF-A0A2N7LBE6-F1
#
_cell.length_a   1.000
_cell.length_b   1.000
_cell.length_c   1.000
_cell.angle_alpha   90.00
_cell.angle_beta   90.00
_cell.angle_gamma   90.00
#
_symmetry.space_group_name_H-M   'P 1'
#
loop_
_entity.id
_entity.type
_entity.pdbx_description
1 polymer ?
#
loop_
_entity_poly.entity_id
_entity_poly.type
_entity_poly.pdbx_seq_one_letter_code
_entity_poly.pdbx_strand_id
1 'polypeptide(L)' 'MTATEKRLYFYNEMKNIDISDEVYDYLEDYFLETNNLAHCKKSATIASFLKPKSDNLEKFKIIFLSLISN' A
#
# COMPACT_ATOMS: atom_id res chain seq x y z
N MET A 1 14.47 -2.33 13.43
CA MET A 1 13.09 -2.79 13.61
C MET A 1 12.98 -4.24 13.19
N THR A 2 12.31 -5.06 13.99
CA THR A 2 11.90 -6.42 13.64
C THR A 2 10.76 -6.40 12.61
N ALA A 3 10.48 -7.53 11.96
CA ALA A 3 9.34 -7.64 11.04
C ALA A 3 8.01 -7.31 11.75
N THR A 4 7.84 -7.75 12.99
CA THR A 4 6.66 -7.45 13.81
C THR A 4 6.51 -5.96 14.09
N GLU A 5 7.61 -5.27 14.45
CA GLU A 5 7.60 -3.81 14.65
C GLU A 5 7.26 -3.06 13.36
N LYS A 6 7.75 -3.53 12.21
CA LYS A 6 7.40 -2.95 10.90
C LYS A 6 5.92 -3.10 10.60
N ARG A 7 5.32 -4.28 10.78
CA ARG A 7 3.87 -4.50 10.57
C ARG A 7 3.02 -3.62 11.46
N LEU A 8 3.37 -3.54 12.75
CA LEU A 8 2.63 -2.69 13.70
C LEU A 8 2.72 -1.21 13.31
N TYR A 9 3.90 -0.76 12.89
CA TYR A 9 4.10 0.61 12.40
C TYR A 9 3.27 0.86 11.13
N PHE A 10 3.34 -0.03 10.15
CA PHE A 10 2.59 0.06 8.91
C PHE A 10 1.07 0.12 9.16
N TYR A 11 0.54 -0.77 10.00
CA TYR A 11 -0.87 -0.76 10.41
C TYR A 11 -1.30 0.58 11.01
N ASN A 12 -0.53 1.12 11.95
CA ASN A 12 -0.89 2.40 12.58
C ASN A 12 -0.95 3.55 11.58
N GLU A 13 -0.09 3.52 10.57
CA GLU A 13 0.01 4.56 9.55
C GLU A 13 -1.04 4.42 8.43
N MET A 14 -1.56 3.21 8.19
CA MET A 14 -2.42 2.89 7.04
C MET A 14 -3.89 2.60 7.40
N LYS A 15 -4.21 2.31 8.68
CA LYS A 15 -5.54 1.87 9.15
C LYS A 15 -6.73 2.80 8.83
N ASN A 16 -6.48 4.06 8.45
CA ASN A 16 -7.52 5.03 8.13
C ASN A 16 -7.70 5.26 6.62
N ILE A 17 -6.92 4.57 5.78
CA ILE A 17 -7.02 4.69 4.33
C ILE A 17 -7.99 3.61 3.83
N ASP A 18 -9.05 4.02 3.15
CA ASP A 18 -10.07 3.11 2.61
C ASP A 18 -9.55 2.46 1.32
N ILE A 19 -9.01 1.24 1.45
CA ILE A 19 -8.48 0.38 0.38
C ILE A 19 -8.93 -1.06 0.62
N SER A 20 -8.87 -1.91 -0.40
CA SER A 20 -9.14 -3.34 -0.24
C SER A 20 -8.03 -4.05 0.53
N ASP A 21 -8.38 -5.18 1.18
CA ASP A 21 -7.43 -6.02 1.91
C ASP A 21 -6.28 -6.50 1.01
N GLU A 22 -6.57 -6.85 -0.25
CA GLU A 22 -5.55 -7.28 -1.21
C GLU A 22 -4.51 -6.18 -1.51
N VAL A 23 -4.94 -4.92 -1.59
CA VAL A 23 -4.04 -3.77 -1.81
C VAL A 23 -3.27 -3.48 -0.53
N TYR A 24 -3.90 -3.62 0.63
CA TYR A 24 -3.24 -3.48 1.92
C TYR A 24 -2.10 -4.50 2.08
N ASP A 25 -2.37 -5.78 1.86
CA ASP A 25 -1.40 -6.87 1.98
C ASP A 25 -0.21 -6.66 1.05
N TYR A 26 -0.48 -6.32 -0.21
CA TYR A 26 0.58 -6.03 -1.18
C TYR A 26 1.48 -4.86 -0.75
N LEU A 27 0.88 -3.80 -0.18
CA LEU A 27 1.65 -2.66 0.31
C LEU A 27 2.41 -2.98 1.60
N GLU A 28 1.88 -3.83 2.47
CA GLU A 28 2.59 -4.32 3.67
C GLU A 28 3.84 -5.10 3.26
N ASP A 29 3.70 -6.06 2.34
CA ASP A 29 4.82 -6.86 1.84
C ASP A 29 5.90 -5.97 1.22
N TYR A 30 5.49 -5.03 0.36
CA TYR A 30 6.41 -4.05 -0.22
C TYR A 30 7.12 -3.20 0.85
N PHE A 31 6.41 -2.78 1.90
CA PHE A 31 7.01 -2.03 3.01
C PHE A 31 8.00 -2.88 3.82
N LEU A 32 7.69 -4.15 4.06
CA LEU A 32 8.59 -5.06 4.78
C LEU A 32 9.94 -5.21 4.07
N GLU A 33 9.90 -5.30 2.74
CA GLU A 33 11.09 -5.43 1.88
C GLU A 33 11.84 -4.12 1.71
N THR A 34 11.15 -3.02 1.41
CA THR A 34 11.77 -1.76 0.98
C THR A 34 11.91 -0.71 2.07
N ASN A 35 11.15 -0.85 3.16
CA ASN A 35 10.99 0.14 4.23
C ASN A 35 10.48 1.51 3.73
N ASN A 36 9.82 1.56 2.56
CA ASN A 36 9.37 2.81 1.92
C ASN A 36 7.89 3.11 2.21
N LEU A 37 7.61 3.62 3.42
CA LEU A 37 6.25 3.97 3.84
C LEU A 37 5.65 5.12 3.02
N ALA A 38 6.47 6.11 2.64
CA ALA A 38 6.01 7.27 1.88
C ALA A 38 5.37 6.85 0.56
N HIS A 39 5.97 5.86 -0.11
CA HIS A 39 5.43 5.30 -1.32
C HIS A 39 4.12 4.55 -1.09
N CYS A 40 4.07 3.71 -0.07
CA CYS A 40 2.85 2.96 0.29
C CYS A 40 1.68 3.91 0.52
N LYS A 41 1.89 5.00 1.27
CA LYS A 41 0.87 6.02 1.53
C LYS A 41 0.40 6.72 0.27
N LYS A 42 1.33 7.15 -0.60
CA LYS A 42 0.99 7.83 -1.86
C LYS A 42 0.14 6.92 -2.73
N SER A 43 0.56 5.66 -2.89
CA SER A 43 -0.15 4.69 -3.72
C SER A 43 -1.50 4.29 -3.14
N ALA A 44 -1.61 4.06 -1.83
CA ALA A 44 -2.87 3.77 -1.17
C ALA A 44 -3.86 4.94 -1.25
N THR A 45 -3.37 6.18 -1.13
CA THR A 45 -4.21 7.38 -1.31
C THR A 45 -4.79 7.43 -2.72
N ILE A 46 -3.96 7.19 -3.73
CA ILE A 46 -4.40 7.15 -5.14
C ILE A 46 -5.42 6.02 -5.36
N ALA A 47 -5.17 4.83 -4.81
CA ALA A 47 -6.10 3.70 -4.88
C ALA A 47 -7.46 4.04 -4.26
N SER A 48 -7.46 4.60 -3.05
CA SER A 48 -8.67 5.03 -2.34
C SER A 48 -9.51 6.03 -3.15
N PHE A 49 -8.86 6.97 -3.85
CA PHE A 49 -9.54 7.91 -4.74
C PHE A 49 -10.18 7.26 -5.98
N LEU A 50 -9.66 6.13 -6.46
CA LEU A 50 -10.08 5.50 -7.72
C LEU A 50 -11.28 4.54 -7.57
N LYS A 51 -11.87 4.48 -6.37
CA LYS A 51 -13.01 3.65 -5.89
C LYS A 51 -12.62 2.27 -5.30
N PRO A 52 -12.72 2.10 -3.96
CA PRO A 52 -12.06 1.05 -3.17
C PRO A 52 -12.67 -0.36 -3.22
N LYS A 53 -13.81 -0.57 -3.92
CA LYS A 53 -14.60 -1.83 -3.83
C LYS A 53 -14.60 -2.69 -5.08
N SER A 54 -13.97 -2.24 -6.16
CA SER A 54 -13.82 -3.02 -7.39
C SER A 54 -12.36 -3.08 -7.83
N ASP A 55 -11.43 -2.84 -6.90
CA ASP A 55 -10.01 -2.82 -7.19
C ASP A 55 -9.56 -4.22 -7.53
N ASN A 56 -9.41 -4.44 -8.83
CA ASN A 56 -8.62 -5.54 -9.34
C ASN A 56 -7.17 -5.22 -8.97
N LEU A 57 -6.59 -5.97 -8.03
CA LEU A 57 -5.20 -5.85 -7.57
C LEU A 57 -4.21 -5.64 -8.74
N GLU A 58 -4.45 -6.25 -9.90
CA GLU A 58 -3.65 -6.04 -11.11
C GLU A 58 -3.65 -4.59 -11.60
N LYS A 59 -4.79 -3.90 -11.60
CA LYS A 59 -4.88 -2.47 -11.96
C LYS A 59 -4.10 -1.62 -10.97
N PHE A 60 -4.20 -1.93 -9.68
CA PHE A 60 -3.41 -1.25 -8.66
C PHE A 60 -1.92 -1.45 -8.89
N LYS A 61 -1.46 -2.68 -9.14
CA LYS A 61 -0.05 -2.99 -9.42
C LYS A 61 0.48 -2.22 -10.62
N ILE A 62 -0.30 -2.06 -11.69
CA ILE A 62 0.10 -1.26 -12.87
C ILE A 62 0.32 0.20 -12.48
N ILE A 63 -0.61 0.81 -11.73
CA ILE A 63 -0.50 2.21 -11.27
C ILE A 63 0.68 2.34 -10.30
N PHE A 64 0.80 1.42 -9.35
CA PHE A 64 1.88 1.35 -8.37
C PHE A 64 3.24 1.30 -9.06
N LEU A 65 3.43 0.39 -10.02
CA LEU A 65 4.68 0.24 -10.77
C LEU A 65 5.03 1.51 -11.56
N SER A 66 4.03 2.17 -12.15
CA SER A 66 4.25 3.43 -12.89
C SER A 66 4.71 4.59 -12.00
N LEU A 67 4.40 4.56 -10.69
CA LEU A 67 4.81 5.56 -9.71
C LEU A 67 6.23 5.32 -9.16
N ILE A 68 6.76 4.09 -9.24
CA ILE A 68 8.13 3.77 -8.81
C ILE A 68 9.16 4.20 -9.87
N SER A 69 8.78 4.18 -11.14
CA SER A 69 9.68 4.44 -12.27
C SER A 69 9.85 5.92 -12.64
N ASN A 70 9.26 6.85 -11.87
CA ASN A 70 9.45 8.31 -12.00
C ASN A 70 10.01 8.89 -10.70
#